data_AF-A0A0S3R6T2-F1
#
_entry.id   AF-A0A0S3R6T2-F1
#
_cell.length_a   1.000
_cell.length_b   1.000
_cell.length_c   1.000
_cell.angle_alpha   90.00
_cell.angle_beta   90.00
_cell.angle_gamma   90.00
#
_symmetry.space_group_name_H-M   'P 1'
#
loop_
_entity.id
_entity.type
_entity.pdbx_description
1 polymer ?
#
loop_
_entity_poly.entity_id
_entity_poly.type
_entity_poly.pdbx_seq_one_letter_code
_entity_poly.pdbx_strand_id
1 'polypeptide(L)'
;MGFLKSLSQKSNNTKVVFQLLNAKDVEPSTKKPYESIIKDIATIKSFASGIIVPKDYIWPIKADKYLGLPTTVVADAHKSGLEVYASGFANDFFASYSYNYDPTAEYLQFFDKGDSVDGVVTDFPSTASNAICEMSNLPLKFTIYF
;
A
#
# COMPACT_ATOMS: atom_id res chain seq x y z
N MET A 1 13.44 -8.73 10.09
CA MET A 1 14.26 -8.05 9.06
C MET A 1 15.51 -8.83 8.60
N GLY A 2 16.14 -9.68 9.41
CA GLY A 2 17.38 -10.38 9.01
C GLY A 2 17.25 -11.25 7.75
N PHE A 3 16.12 -11.93 7.58
CA PHE A 3 15.82 -12.73 6.39
C PHE A 3 15.72 -11.89 5.10
N LEU A 4 15.01 -10.77 5.14
CA LEU A 4 14.88 -9.90 3.96
C LEU A 4 16.23 -9.27 3.57
N LYS A 5 17.05 -8.90 4.56
CA LYS A 5 18.42 -8.43 4.34
C LYS A 5 19.30 -9.49 3.68
N SER A 6 19.22 -10.74 4.13
CA SER A 6 20.02 -11.82 3.53
C SER A 6 19.58 -12.15 2.11
N LEU A 7 18.29 -12.03 1.79
CA LEU A 7 17.78 -12.20 0.42
C LEU A 7 18.25 -11.07 -0.51
N SER A 8 18.15 -9.81 -0.05
CA SER A 8 18.61 -8.64 -0.81
C SER A 8 20.11 -8.69 -1.13
N GLN A 9 20.94 -9.26 -0.25
CA GLN A 9 22.39 -9.40 -0.47
C GLN A 9 22.76 -10.55 -1.42
N LYS A 10 21.88 -11.56 -1.58
CA LYS A 10 22.21 -12.79 -2.31
C LYS A 10 21.94 -12.71 -3.82
N SER A 11 21.19 -11.72 -4.28
CA SER A 11 20.83 -11.57 -5.70
C SER A 11 20.55 -10.12 -6.06
N ASN A 12 21.26 -9.62 -7.09
CA ASN A 12 21.07 -8.26 -7.62
C ASN A 12 19.77 -8.10 -8.44
N ASN A 13 19.08 -9.20 -8.77
CA ASN A 13 17.87 -9.18 -9.61
C ASN A 13 16.57 -9.45 -8.83
N THR A 14 16.66 -9.67 -7.52
CA THR A 14 15.47 -9.99 -6.71
C THR A 14 14.91 -8.73 -6.07
N LYS A 15 13.69 -8.34 -6.45
CA LYS A 15 12.93 -7.29 -5.77
C LYS A 15 12.41 -7.82 -4.44
N VAL A 16 12.80 -7.19 -3.35
CA VAL A 16 12.29 -7.49 -2.00
C VAL A 16 11.24 -6.46 -1.64
N VAL A 17 10.05 -6.91 -1.26
CA VAL A 17 8.94 -6.03 -0.85
C VAL A 17 8.65 -6.27 0.62
N PHE A 18 8.56 -5.19 1.41
CA PHE A 18 8.26 -5.28 2.83
C PHE A 18 6.77 -5.04 3.08
N GLN A 19 6.07 -6.05 3.62
CA GLN A 19 4.66 -5.94 3.95
C GLN A 19 4.48 -5.40 5.37
N LEU A 20 3.71 -4.33 5.48
CA LEU A 20 3.20 -3.82 6.74
C LEU A 20 1.86 -4.48 7.08
N LEU A 21 1.68 -4.78 8.36
CA LEU A 21 0.41 -5.24 8.91
C LEU A 21 -0.31 -4.08 9.60
N ASN A 22 -1.19 -4.34 10.57
CA ASN A 22 -1.92 -3.27 11.22
C ASN A 22 -0.98 -2.34 12.01
N ALA A 23 -1.34 -1.06 12.12
CA ALA A 23 -0.57 -0.01 12.82
C ALA A 23 -0.04 -0.43 14.19
N LYS A 24 -0.90 -1.11 14.96
CA LYS A 24 -0.65 -1.50 16.35
C LYS A 24 0.00 -2.89 16.47
N ASP A 25 0.04 -3.66 15.39
CA ASP A 25 0.70 -4.95 15.40
C ASP A 25 2.21 -4.75 15.53
N VAL A 26 2.85 -5.67 16.26
CA VAL A 26 4.29 -5.60 16.54
C VAL A 26 5.04 -6.49 15.55
N GLU A 27 6.00 -5.91 14.84
CA GLU A 27 6.87 -6.69 13.96
C GLU A 27 7.79 -7.58 14.83
N PRO A 28 7.83 -8.90 14.58
CA PRO A 28 8.46 -9.85 15.50
C PRO A 28 9.97 -9.70 15.66
N SER A 29 10.68 -9.20 14.63
CA SER A 29 12.15 -9.10 14.68
C SER A 29 12.65 -7.87 15.44
N THR A 30 12.01 -6.73 15.20
CA THR A 30 12.38 -5.42 15.76
C THR A 30 11.64 -5.14 17.06
N LYS A 31 10.56 -5.88 17.34
CA LYS A 31 9.66 -5.69 18.48
C LYS A 31 9.10 -4.26 18.54
N LYS A 32 8.95 -3.62 17.38
CA LYS A 32 8.37 -2.29 17.22
C LYS A 32 7.02 -2.40 16.51
N PRO A 33 6.06 -1.52 16.81
CA PRO A 33 4.80 -1.49 16.09
C PRO A 33 5.02 -1.01 14.65
N TYR A 34 4.26 -1.54 13.70
CA TYR A 34 4.40 -1.20 12.27
C TYR A 34 4.22 0.29 11.98
N GLU A 35 3.38 1.00 12.75
CA GLU A 35 3.22 2.46 12.66
C GLU A 35 4.50 3.25 12.94
N SER A 36 5.42 2.70 13.74
CA SER A 36 6.70 3.31 14.03
C SER A 36 7.74 2.94 12.98
N ILE A 37 7.64 1.75 12.38
CA ILE A 37 8.54 1.28 11.34
C ILE A 37 8.32 2.08 10.05
N ILE A 38 7.07 2.35 9.65
CA ILE A 38 6.78 3.09 8.42
C ILE A 38 7.26 4.54 8.45
N LYS A 39 7.44 5.13 9.63
CA LYS A 39 8.00 6.48 9.78
C LYS A 39 9.51 6.52 9.49
N ASP A 40 10.17 5.35 9.51
CA ASP A 40 11.60 5.21 9.20
C ASP A 40 11.78 4.53 7.84
N ILE A 41 11.34 5.23 6.79
CA ILE A 41 11.45 4.79 5.39
C ILE A 41 12.91 4.51 4.99
N ALA A 42 13.87 5.27 5.52
CA ALA A 42 15.29 5.09 5.24
C ALA A 42 15.78 3.69 5.68
N THR A 43 15.37 3.23 6.87
CA THR A 43 15.68 1.87 7.33
C THR A 43 15.06 0.82 6.40
N ILE A 44 13.81 1.02 5.95
CA ILE A 44 13.13 0.10 5.03
C ILE A 44 13.87 0.00 3.69
N LYS A 45 14.28 1.15 3.13
CA LYS A 45 14.99 1.23 1.85
C LYS A 45 16.31 0.45 1.84
N SER A 46 16.96 0.29 3.00
CA SER A 46 18.20 -0.48 3.10
C SER A 46 18.08 -1.97 2.74
N PHE A 47 16.86 -2.53 2.75
CA PHE A 47 16.63 -3.95 2.51
C PHE A 47 15.44 -4.27 1.60
N ALA A 48 14.62 -3.27 1.25
CA ALA A 48 13.46 -3.44 0.38
C ALA A 48 13.50 -2.48 -0.81
N SER A 49 12.97 -2.94 -1.93
CA SER A 49 12.75 -2.17 -3.15
C SER A 49 11.33 -1.59 -3.21
N GLY A 50 10.40 -2.11 -2.42
CA GLY A 50 9.05 -1.59 -2.27
C GLY A 50 8.39 -1.97 -0.94
N ILE A 51 7.19 -1.43 -0.71
CA ILE A 51 6.39 -1.66 0.49
C ILE A 51 4.96 -2.03 0.12
N ILE A 52 4.39 -3.01 0.83
CA ILE A 52 2.94 -3.26 0.83
C ILE A 52 2.35 -2.60 2.06
N VAL A 53 1.39 -1.71 1.85
CA VAL A 53 0.85 -0.82 2.87
C VAL A 53 -0.67 -1.03 2.96
N PRO A 54 -1.22 -1.37 4.14
CA PRO A 54 -2.67 -1.40 4.30
C PRO A 54 -3.28 -0.03 3.99
N LYS A 55 -4.39 -0.03 3.26
CA LYS A 55 -5.01 1.17 2.71
C LYS A 55 -5.30 2.28 3.74
N ASP A 56 -5.57 1.90 4.99
CA ASP A 56 -5.84 2.81 6.10
C ASP A 56 -4.62 3.65 6.52
N TYR A 57 -3.39 3.26 6.16
CA TYR A 57 -2.20 4.08 6.37
C TYR A 57 -2.10 5.24 5.37
N ILE A 58 -2.70 5.09 4.19
CA ILE A 58 -2.66 6.10 3.12
C ILE A 58 -3.86 7.02 3.28
N TRP A 59 -5.06 6.44 3.44
CA TRP A 59 -6.31 7.14 3.68
C TRP A 59 -6.90 6.71 5.02
N PRO A 60 -6.58 7.41 6.12
CA PRO A 60 -7.05 7.04 7.46
C PRO A 60 -8.57 7.13 7.55
N ILE A 61 -9.19 6.15 8.21
CA ILE A 61 -10.63 6.17 8.47
C ILE A 61 -10.85 6.78 9.86
N LYS A 62 -11.64 7.85 9.92
CA LYS A 62 -12.00 8.52 11.17
C LYS A 62 -13.02 7.69 11.97
N ALA A 63 -13.24 8.07 13.22
CA ALA A 63 -14.23 7.41 14.09
C ALA A 63 -15.67 7.49 13.53
N ASP A 64 -15.96 8.49 12.71
CA ASP A 64 -17.25 8.66 12.01
C ASP A 64 -17.40 7.76 10.76
N LYS A 65 -16.42 6.88 10.47
CA LYS A 65 -16.33 6.00 9.31
C LYS A 65 -16.15 6.70 7.95
N TYR A 66 -15.85 8.00 7.95
CA TYR A 66 -15.45 8.72 6.74
C TYR A 66 -13.92 8.80 6.64
N LEU A 67 -13.43 8.98 5.42
CA LEU A 67 -12.01 9.21 5.20
C LEU A 67 -11.54 10.51 5.84
N GLY A 68 -10.35 10.47 6.43
CA GLY A 68 -9.56 11.62 6.82
C GLY A 68 -8.76 12.19 5.64
N LEU A 69 -7.83 13.08 5.96
CA LEU A 69 -6.88 13.61 4.98
C LEU A 69 -5.85 12.54 4.60
N PRO A 70 -5.34 12.54 3.35
CA PRO A 70 -4.31 11.60 2.93
C PRO A 70 -3.03 11.82 3.74
N THR A 71 -2.31 10.73 4.00
CA THR A 71 -0.98 10.80 4.61
C THR A 71 0.09 11.03 3.56
N THR A 72 1.31 11.37 4.00
CA THR A 72 2.47 11.57 3.11
C THR A 72 3.23 10.29 2.81
N VAL A 73 2.75 9.12 3.28
CA VAL A 73 3.47 7.85 3.20
C VAL A 73 3.87 7.49 1.77
N VAL A 74 2.97 7.69 0.80
CA VAL A 74 3.25 7.38 -0.61
C VAL A 74 4.34 8.30 -1.15
N ALA A 75 4.18 9.61 -0.96
CA ALA A 75 5.17 10.61 -1.38
C ALA A 75 6.55 10.36 -0.77
N ASP A 76 6.62 10.05 0.52
CA ASP A 76 7.88 9.86 1.25
C ASP A 76 8.58 8.55 0.84
N ALA A 77 7.81 7.50 0.54
CA ALA A 77 8.32 6.25 -0.03
C ALA A 77 8.87 6.46 -1.45
N HIS A 78 8.13 7.15 -2.32
CA HIS A 78 8.56 7.47 -3.68
C HIS A 78 9.82 8.33 -3.72
N LYS A 79 9.92 9.35 -2.87
CA LYS A 79 11.14 10.17 -2.72
C LYS A 79 12.36 9.32 -2.32
N SER A 80 12.14 8.26 -1.57
CA SER A 80 13.19 7.31 -1.17
C SER A 80 13.44 6.20 -2.21
N GLY A 81 12.73 6.24 -3.35
CA GLY A 81 12.80 5.27 -4.42
C GLY A 81 12.23 3.90 -4.06
N LEU A 82 11.23 3.84 -3.18
CA LEU A 82 10.45 2.64 -2.89
C LEU A 82 9.17 2.63 -3.74
N GLU A 83 8.85 1.49 -4.32
CA GLU A 83 7.53 1.23 -4.91
C GLU A 83 6.50 1.02 -3.78
N VAL A 84 5.26 1.51 -3.95
CA VAL A 84 4.18 1.42 -2.96
C VAL A 84 3.03 0.62 -3.52
N TYR A 85 2.64 -0.44 -2.81
CA TYR A 85 1.52 -1.30 -3.15
C TYR A 85 0.47 -1.23 -2.05
N ALA A 86 -0.76 -0.80 -2.37
CA ALA A 86 -1.83 -0.74 -1.38
C ALA A 86 -2.48 -2.11 -1.17
N SER A 87 -2.88 -2.45 0.06
CA SER A 87 -3.54 -3.72 0.39
C SER A 87 -4.75 -3.53 1.31
N GLY A 88 -5.53 -4.61 1.48
CA GLY A 88 -6.67 -4.64 2.41
C GLY A 88 -7.99 -4.18 1.77
N PHE A 89 -8.11 -4.24 0.45
CA PHE A 89 -9.36 -4.00 -0.26
C PHE A 89 -10.31 -5.18 -0.04
N ALA A 90 -11.58 -4.88 0.21
CA ALA A 90 -12.62 -5.88 0.44
C ALA A 90 -13.93 -5.46 -0.21
N ASN A 91 -14.55 -6.35 -0.97
CA ASN A 91 -15.86 -6.09 -1.60
C ASN A 91 -17.03 -6.42 -0.67
N ASP A 92 -16.79 -7.26 0.33
CA ASP A 92 -17.75 -7.78 1.30
C ASP A 92 -17.69 -7.04 2.64
N PHE A 93 -16.67 -6.21 2.84
CA PHE A 93 -16.50 -5.38 4.03
C PHE A 93 -16.09 -3.95 3.69
N PHE A 94 -17.08 -3.06 3.61
CA PHE A 94 -16.84 -1.65 3.30
C PHE A 94 -16.24 -0.92 4.50
N ALA A 95 -15.00 -0.45 4.33
CA ALA A 95 -14.28 0.19 5.43
C ALA A 95 -14.73 1.65 5.67
N SER A 96 -15.12 2.38 4.61
CA SER A 96 -15.55 3.78 4.71
C SER A 96 -16.82 4.09 3.93
N TYR A 97 -17.67 4.95 4.49
CA TYR A 97 -18.88 5.47 3.82
C TYR A 97 -18.58 6.48 2.71
N SER A 98 -17.36 7.02 2.67
CA SER A 98 -16.96 8.00 1.64
C SER A 98 -17.05 7.47 0.21
N TYR A 99 -17.01 6.14 0.03
CA TYR A 99 -17.11 5.48 -1.27
C TYR A 99 -18.54 5.10 -1.65
N ASN A 100 -19.55 5.45 -0.84
CA ASN A 100 -20.95 5.13 -1.09
C ASN A 100 -21.21 3.63 -1.41
N TYR A 101 -20.45 2.74 -0.75
CA TYR A 101 -20.49 1.28 -0.96
C TYR A 101 -20.10 0.81 -2.38
N ASP A 102 -19.42 1.66 -3.15
CA ASP A 102 -18.85 1.30 -4.43
C ASP A 102 -17.38 0.90 -4.25
N PRO A 103 -17.03 -0.40 -4.38
CA PRO A 103 -15.65 -0.84 -4.22
C PRO A 103 -14.77 -0.36 -5.39
N THR A 104 -15.32 -0.13 -6.59
CA THR A 104 -14.58 0.42 -7.74
C THR A 104 -14.11 1.84 -7.46
N ALA A 105 -14.99 2.67 -6.87
CA ALA A 105 -14.65 4.02 -6.43
C ALA A 105 -13.54 4.04 -5.36
N GLU A 106 -13.49 3.03 -4.49
CA GLU A 106 -12.39 2.86 -3.54
C GLU A 106 -11.06 2.65 -4.25
N TYR A 107 -10.95 1.74 -5.22
CA TYR A 107 -9.71 1.54 -5.99
C TYR A 107 -9.27 2.81 -6.72
N LEU A 108 -10.19 3.49 -7.41
CA LEU A 108 -9.90 4.72 -8.15
C LEU A 108 -9.26 5.81 -7.27
N GLN A 109 -9.66 5.90 -6.00
CA GLN A 109 -9.09 6.86 -5.04
C GLN A 109 -7.57 6.67 -4.85
N PHE A 110 -7.06 5.45 -4.95
CA PHE A 110 -5.62 5.16 -4.79
C PHE A 110 -4.82 5.42 -6.07
N PHE A 111 -5.50 5.63 -7.20
CA PHE A 111 -4.87 5.78 -8.50
C PHE A 111 -4.90 7.21 -9.02
N ASP A 112 -6.00 7.94 -8.81
CA ASP A 112 -6.23 9.24 -9.44
C ASP A 112 -6.05 10.43 -8.48
N LYS A 113 -6.17 10.22 -7.16
CA LYS A 113 -6.24 11.31 -6.18
C LYS A 113 -4.91 11.52 -5.44
N GLY A 114 -4.03 12.34 -6.02
CA GLY A 114 -2.79 12.81 -5.37
C GLY A 114 -1.57 11.96 -5.72
N ASP A 115 -0.80 11.55 -4.70
CA ASP A 115 0.33 10.63 -4.88
C ASP A 115 -0.20 9.20 -5.07
N SER A 116 -0.31 8.79 -6.34
CA SER A 116 -0.84 7.49 -6.75
C SER A 116 0.07 6.34 -6.28
N VAL A 117 -0.52 5.20 -5.93
CA VAL A 117 0.27 3.99 -5.64
C VAL A 117 0.74 3.30 -6.93
N ASP A 118 1.80 2.50 -6.86
CA ASP A 118 2.37 1.76 -8.00
C ASP A 118 1.59 0.47 -8.31
N GLY A 119 0.79 -0.01 -7.35
CA GLY A 119 -0.03 -1.20 -7.51
C GLY A 119 -0.97 -1.46 -6.35
N VAL A 120 -1.82 -2.47 -6.50
CA VAL A 120 -2.69 -2.98 -5.42
C VAL A 120 -2.51 -4.47 -5.24
N VAL A 121 -2.66 -4.93 -4.01
CA VAL A 121 -2.73 -6.32 -3.62
C VAL A 121 -4.15 -6.60 -3.14
N THR A 122 -4.86 -7.50 -3.81
CA THR A 122 -6.28 -7.75 -3.53
C THR A 122 -6.70 -9.17 -3.87
N ASP A 123 -7.57 -9.73 -3.03
CA ASP A 123 -8.26 -11.01 -3.27
C ASP A 123 -9.46 -10.84 -4.23
N PHE A 124 -9.77 -9.62 -4.67
CA PHE A 124 -10.90 -9.27 -5.54
C PHE A 124 -10.42 -8.78 -6.92
N PRO A 125 -9.81 -9.66 -7.73
CA PRO A 125 -9.15 -9.30 -9.01
C PRO A 125 -10.09 -8.60 -9.98
N SER A 126 -11.33 -9.09 -10.10
CA SER A 126 -12.32 -8.58 -11.06
C SER A 126 -12.66 -7.12 -10.79
N THR A 127 -12.75 -6.71 -9.52
CA THR A 127 -13.09 -5.32 -9.17
C THR A 127 -11.93 -4.38 -9.41
N ALA A 128 -10.70 -4.78 -9.05
CA ALA A 128 -9.51 -4.00 -9.39
C ALA A 128 -9.35 -3.84 -10.90
N SER A 129 -9.59 -4.91 -11.68
CA SER A 129 -9.54 -4.86 -13.13
C SER A 129 -10.59 -3.91 -13.72
N ASN A 130 -11.81 -3.90 -13.17
CA ASN A 130 -12.85 -2.97 -13.61
C ASN A 130 -12.44 -1.51 -13.34
N ALA A 131 -11.93 -1.21 -12.13
CA ALA A 131 -11.46 0.13 -11.80
C ALA A 131 -10.35 0.63 -12.74
N ILE A 132 -9.37 -0.23 -13.06
CA ILE A 132 -8.31 0.13 -14.01
C ILE A 132 -8.88 0.36 -15.41
N CYS A 133 -9.85 -0.45 -15.85
CA CYS A 133 -10.49 -0.30 -17.15
C CYS A 133 -11.24 1.03 -17.27
N GLU A 134 -11.88 1.50 -16.19
CA GLU A 134 -12.55 2.81 -16.14
C GLU A 134 -11.57 3.98 -16.22
N MET A 135 -10.32 3.76 -15.79
CA MET A 135 -9.28 4.78 -15.70
C MET A 135 -8.43 4.89 -16.98
N SER A 136 -9.07 4.77 -18.15
CA SER A 136 -8.49 4.49 -19.48
C SER A 136 -7.44 5.46 -20.07
N ASN A 137 -6.73 6.26 -19.25
CA ASN A 137 -5.75 7.26 -19.68
C ASN A 137 -4.41 7.28 -18.89
N LEU A 138 -4.09 6.30 -18.03
CA LEU A 138 -2.78 6.25 -17.35
C LEU A 138 -1.77 5.34 -18.08
N PRO A 139 -0.46 5.70 -18.08
CA PRO A 139 0.58 4.85 -18.65
C PRO A 139 0.69 3.52 -17.89
N LEU A 140 1.03 2.46 -18.62
CA LEU A 140 1.11 1.02 -18.29
C LEU A 140 2.00 0.61 -17.08
N LYS A 141 2.13 1.42 -16.03
CA LYS A 141 2.97 1.15 -14.86
C LYS A 141 2.18 0.78 -13.61
N PHE A 142 1.02 0.13 -13.77
CA PHE A 142 0.22 -0.30 -12.64
C PHE A 142 0.20 -1.83 -12.54
N THR A 143 0.53 -2.37 -11.36
CA THR A 143 0.61 -3.83 -11.15
C THR A 143 -0.44 -4.29 -10.16
N ILE A 144 -1.24 -5.30 -10.52
CA ILE A 144 -2.13 -5.99 -9.59
C ILE A 144 -1.46 -7.29 -9.14
N TYR A 145 -1.37 -7.49 -7.83
CA TYR A 145 -0.94 -8.75 -7.23
C TYR A 145 -2.15 -9.45 -6.60
N PHE A 146 -2.21 -10.76 -6.78
CA PHE A 146 -3.20 -11.69 -6.22
C PHE A 146 -2.49 -12.69 -5.31
#